data_AF-D7G758-F1
#
_entry.id   AF-D7G758-F1
#
_cell.length_a   1.000
_cell.length_b   1.000
_cell.length_c   1.000
_cell.angle_alpha   90.00
_cell.angle_beta   90.00
_cell.angle_gamma   90.00
#
_symmetry.space_group_name_H-M   'P 1'
#
loop_
_entity.id
_entity.type
_entity.pdbx_description
1 polymer ?
#
loop_
_entity_poly.entity_id
_entity_poly.type
_entity_poly.pdbx_seq_one_letter_code
_entity_poly.pdbx_strand_id
1 'polypeptide(L)'
;MALSPTTRGALFSTAIRSLLVVAAFLSFPTLVEDISPLIFLKDGALSDEVRLGLTGSFLPGVSLLFGALFSYTISLLVNRQIKIEEIVNAEVSALLAILLHMEDYFRYSPVALEAAMEAAWRHTDTLIFQSRYQEILLLVQDDPLEDLMRLIIAVDDEVLASDAHRNKSGVHRDSLGYLRGVSSDLLKLRTTRLSSEGRVLPPVHFGILVILASMLLFGFTLASAQPPTVDGPVAAAFESRVLFTLLLFSFSLLLEFALDLTNPFVGRYKVRRTTTTAIMVKIRSEIVAVMGRQHMKDFDVMFNIQKRRTLRDFKRETGMTLPSDNQIQPLP
;
A
#
# COMPACT_ATOMS: atom_id res chain seq x y z
N MET A 1 -5.70 -6.35 14.61
CA MET A 1 -5.01 -5.30 15.38
C MET A 1 -4.07 -4.56 14.44
N ALA A 2 -4.51 -3.45 13.83
CA ALA A 2 -3.69 -2.72 12.86
C ALA A 2 -2.77 -1.74 13.62
N LEU A 3 -1.47 -2.06 13.70
CA LEU A 3 -0.47 -1.14 14.25
C LEU A 3 -0.49 0.17 13.47
N SER A 4 -0.49 1.30 14.18
CA SER A 4 -0.48 2.64 13.59
C SER A 4 0.77 2.83 12.71
N PRO A 5 0.71 3.56 11.59
CA PRO A 5 1.87 3.80 10.74
C PRO A 5 3.00 4.57 11.44
N THR A 6 2.70 5.33 12.50
CA THR A 6 3.71 5.96 13.36
C THR A 6 4.48 4.94 14.20
N THR A 7 3.83 3.90 14.72
CA THR A 7 4.51 2.79 15.41
C THR A 7 5.25 1.88 14.43
N ARG A 8 4.76 1.75 13.18
CA ARG A 8 5.51 1.09 12.10
C ARG A 8 6.82 1.81 11.83
N GLY A 9 6.80 3.12 11.56
CA GLY A 9 8.03 3.89 11.27
C GLY A 9 9.11 3.76 12.36
N ALA A 10 8.71 3.73 13.64
CA ALA A 10 9.61 3.55 14.77
C ALA A 10 10.24 2.14 14.80
N LEU A 11 9.44 1.08 14.73
CA LEU A 11 9.87 -0.33 14.65
C LEU A 11 10.83 -0.62 13.49
N PHE A 12 10.79 0.22 12.44
CA PHE A 12 11.55 0.05 11.21
C PHE A 12 12.74 1.01 11.06
N SER A 13 13.19 1.64 12.15
CA SER A 13 14.45 2.40 12.15
C SER A 13 15.66 1.46 12.16
N THR A 14 16.75 1.87 11.51
CA THR A 14 18.03 1.14 11.54
C THR A 14 18.52 0.88 12.96
N ALA A 15 18.21 1.79 13.90
CA ALA A 15 18.52 1.66 15.32
C ALA A 15 17.74 0.53 16.00
N ILE A 16 16.45 0.35 15.71
CA ILE A 16 15.69 -0.77 16.28
C ILE A 16 16.15 -2.10 15.70
N ARG A 17 16.51 -2.12 14.41
CA ARG A 17 17.08 -3.32 13.78
C ARG A 17 18.42 -3.72 14.39
N SER A 18 19.31 -2.76 14.64
CA SER A 18 20.59 -3.06 15.31
C SER A 18 20.36 -3.48 16.76
N LEU A 19 19.41 -2.86 17.46
CA LEU A 19 19.03 -3.28 18.82
C LEU A 19 18.49 -4.71 18.83
N LEU A 20 17.64 -5.08 17.86
CA LEU A 20 17.12 -6.45 17.73
C LEU A 20 18.24 -7.46 17.53
N VAL A 21 19.22 -7.15 16.68
CA VAL A 21 20.41 -7.99 16.44
C VAL A 21 21.22 -8.17 17.72
N VAL A 22 21.53 -7.08 18.42
CA VAL A 22 22.30 -7.13 19.67
C VAL A 22 21.53 -7.87 20.76
N ALA A 23 20.24 -7.59 20.91
CA ALA A 23 19.38 -8.24 21.89
C ALA A 23 19.31 -9.75 21.63
N ALA A 24 19.11 -10.17 20.38
CA ALA A 24 19.06 -11.58 20.01
C ALA A 24 20.39 -12.31 20.26
N PHE A 25 21.51 -11.66 19.95
CA PHE A 25 22.83 -12.22 20.21
C PHE A 25 23.09 -12.43 21.70
N LEU A 26 22.68 -11.47 22.53
CA LEU A 26 22.85 -11.51 23.99
C LEU A 26 21.82 -12.42 24.69
N SER A 27 20.61 -12.56 24.16
CA SER A 27 19.54 -13.39 24.73
C SER A 27 19.60 -14.86 24.31
N PHE A 28 20.35 -15.19 23.26
CA PHE A 28 20.44 -16.57 22.80
C PHE A 28 20.98 -17.55 23.86
N PRO A 29 22.04 -17.23 24.63
CA PRO A 29 22.54 -18.12 25.68
C PRO A 29 21.50 -18.40 26.76
N THR A 30 20.75 -17.38 27.19
CA THR A 30 19.69 -17.54 28.20
C THR A 30 18.54 -18.39 27.65
N LEU A 31 18.15 -18.20 26.39
CA LEU A 31 17.16 -19.05 25.73
C LEU A 31 17.60 -20.52 25.68
N VAL A 32 18.86 -20.79 25.37
CA VAL A 32 19.41 -22.16 25.36
C VAL A 32 19.44 -22.73 26.78
N GLU A 33 19.83 -21.95 27.78
CA GLU A 33 19.85 -22.36 29.19
C GLU A 33 18.44 -22.71 29.70
N ASP A 34 17.43 -21.90 29.39
CA ASP A 34 16.04 -22.13 29.79
C ASP A 34 15.44 -23.38 29.12
N ILE A 35 15.85 -23.68 27.89
CA ILE A 35 15.33 -24.80 27.10
C ILE A 35 16.08 -26.11 27.41
N SER A 36 17.37 -26.04 27.76
CA SER A 36 18.21 -27.19 28.10
C SER A 36 17.58 -28.17 29.11
N PRO A 37 17.03 -27.74 30.27
CA PRO A 37 16.42 -28.67 31.23
C PRO A 37 15.15 -29.34 30.71
N LEU A 38 14.45 -28.73 29.73
CA LEU A 38 13.29 -29.33 29.07
C LEU A 38 13.70 -30.49 28.15
N ILE A 39 14.93 -30.45 27.63
CA ILE A 39 15.53 -31.47 26.73
C ILE A 39 16.21 -32.59 27.53
N PHE A 40 16.87 -32.25 28.64
CA PHE A 40 17.74 -33.15 29.41
C PHE A 40 17.16 -33.50 30.80
N LEU A 41 15.87 -33.84 30.86
CA LEU A 41 15.25 -34.35 32.09
C LEU A 41 15.97 -35.61 32.59
N LYS A 42 16.02 -35.74 33.92
CA LYS A 42 16.96 -36.55 34.72
C LYS A 42 17.03 -38.06 34.40
N ASP A 43 16.10 -38.61 33.60
CA ASP A 43 16.06 -40.02 33.21
C ASP A 43 15.97 -40.25 31.68
N GLY A 44 16.18 -39.21 30.87
CA GLY A 44 16.15 -39.34 29.42
C GLY A 44 16.49 -38.02 28.75
N ALA A 45 17.73 -37.89 28.28
CA ALA A 45 18.01 -37.00 27.16
C ALA A 45 16.93 -37.24 26.10
N LEU A 46 16.42 -36.19 25.45
CA LEU A 46 15.71 -36.35 24.17
C LEU A 46 16.41 -37.46 23.40
N SER A 47 15.74 -38.58 23.12
CA SER A 47 16.42 -39.72 22.51
C SER A 47 17.12 -39.19 21.26
N ASP A 48 18.35 -39.64 20.98
CA ASP A 48 19.09 -39.18 19.81
C ASP A 48 18.24 -39.28 18.53
N GLU A 49 17.25 -40.19 18.51
CA GLU A 49 16.19 -40.29 17.51
C GLU A 49 15.32 -39.03 17.36
N VAL A 50 14.84 -38.39 18.44
CA VAL A 50 14.06 -37.15 18.36
C VAL A 50 14.92 -36.01 17.86
N ARG A 51 16.19 -35.91 18.30
CA ARG A 51 17.12 -34.89 17.81
C ARG A 51 17.48 -35.12 16.33
N LEU A 52 17.63 -36.37 15.92
CA LEU A 52 17.85 -36.77 14.53
C LEU A 52 16.60 -36.51 13.67
N GLY A 53 15.40 -36.76 14.19
CA GLY A 53 14.14 -36.42 13.50
C GLY A 53 13.95 -34.91 13.36
N LEU A 54 14.32 -34.14 14.40
CA LEU A 54 14.24 -32.68 14.38
C LEU A 54 15.17 -32.09 13.32
N THR A 55 16.44 -32.49 13.33
CA THR A 55 17.47 -31.96 12.42
C THR A 55 17.40 -32.56 11.02
N GLY A 56 17.05 -33.84 10.90
CA GLY A 56 17.05 -34.59 9.65
C GLY A 56 15.75 -34.52 8.84
N SER A 57 14.61 -34.19 9.45
CA SER A 57 13.32 -34.18 8.73
C SER A 57 12.47 -32.95 9.03
N PHE A 58 12.28 -32.60 10.30
CA PHE A 58 11.38 -31.52 10.69
C PHE A 58 11.90 -30.14 10.24
N LEU A 59 13.11 -29.75 10.64
CA LEU A 59 13.70 -28.46 10.29
C LEU A 59 13.81 -28.25 8.77
N PRO A 60 14.33 -29.20 7.98
CA PRO A 60 14.31 -29.09 6.53
C PRO A 60 12.90 -28.94 5.95
N GLY A 61 11.93 -29.72 6.44
CA GLY A 61 10.54 -29.67 5.99
C GLY A 61 9.87 -28.32 6.25
N VAL A 62 10.01 -27.79 7.48
CA VAL A 62 9.48 -26.47 7.85
C VAL A 62 10.21 -25.37 7.08
N SER A 63 11.52 -25.50 6.85
CA SER A 63 12.31 -24.52 6.11
C SER A 63 11.88 -24.45 4.65
N LEU A 64 11.65 -25.61 4.02
CA LEU A 64 11.12 -25.69 2.66
C LEU A 64 9.72 -25.09 2.57
N LEU A 65 8.83 -25.43 3.51
CA LEU A 65 7.48 -24.87 3.55
C LEU A 65 7.50 -23.34 3.75
N PHE A 66 8.32 -22.84 4.67
CA PHE A 66 8.51 -21.41 4.91
C PHE A 66 9.03 -20.71 3.65
N GLY A 67 10.10 -21.23 3.04
CA GLY A 67 10.70 -20.66 1.84
C GLY A 67 9.72 -20.64 0.66
N ALA A 68 8.99 -21.73 0.43
CA ALA A 68 8.00 -21.83 -0.64
C ALA A 68 6.83 -20.86 -0.42
N LEU A 69 6.24 -20.85 0.78
CA LEU A 69 5.13 -19.98 1.11
C LEU A 69 5.54 -18.51 1.05
N PHE A 70 6.72 -18.17 1.58
CA PHE A 70 7.25 -16.82 1.55
C PHE A 70 7.54 -16.36 0.11
N SER A 71 8.18 -17.20 -0.70
CA SER A 71 8.43 -16.91 -2.13
C SER A 71 7.13 -16.67 -2.90
N TYR A 72 6.12 -17.53 -2.70
CA TYR A 72 4.78 -17.34 -3.26
C TYR A 72 4.15 -16.02 -2.81
N THR A 73 4.29 -15.67 -1.52
CA THR A 73 3.79 -14.43 -0.94
C THR A 73 4.38 -13.21 -1.64
N ILE A 74 5.70 -13.17 -1.77
CA ILE A 74 6.40 -12.07 -2.44
C ILE A 74 6.00 -11.98 -3.90
N SER A 75 5.97 -13.10 -4.62
CA SER A 75 5.54 -13.13 -6.03
C SER A 75 4.13 -12.57 -6.21
N LEU A 76 3.18 -12.98 -5.36
CA LEU A 76 1.81 -12.46 -5.41
C LEU A 76 1.75 -10.96 -5.14
N LEU A 77 2.47 -10.48 -4.12
CA LEU A 77 2.50 -9.07 -3.75
C LEU A 77 3.15 -8.19 -4.83
N VAL A 78 4.26 -8.64 -5.42
CA VAL A 78 4.93 -7.94 -6.53
C VAL A 78 4.03 -7.90 -7.76
N ASN A 79 3.42 -9.03 -8.15
CA ASN A 79 2.51 -9.06 -9.30
C ASN A 79 1.29 -8.14 -9.09
N ARG A 80 0.77 -8.09 -7.86
CA ARG A 80 -0.29 -7.13 -7.50
C ARG A 80 0.19 -5.68 -7.65
N GLN A 81 1.41 -5.38 -7.23
CA GLN A 81 1.97 -4.03 -7.32
C GLN A 81 2.16 -3.59 -8.78
N ILE A 82 2.72 -4.45 -9.63
CA ILE A 82 2.86 -4.20 -11.07
C ILE A 82 1.48 -3.95 -11.70
N LYS A 83 0.49 -4.79 -11.39
CA LYS A 83 -0.87 -4.61 -11.91
C LYS A 83 -1.49 -3.28 -11.48
N ILE A 84 -1.31 -2.87 -10.22
CA ILE A 84 -1.81 -1.58 -9.74
C ILE A 84 -1.09 -0.44 -10.45
N GLU A 85 0.23 -0.53 -10.65
CA GLU A 85 1.03 0.45 -11.40
C GLU A 85 0.52 0.63 -12.83
N GLU A 86 0.28 -0.47 -13.54
CA GLU A 86 -0.25 -0.45 -14.91
C GLU A 86 -1.64 0.21 -14.97
N ILE A 87 -2.54 -0.13 -14.05
CA ILE A 87 -3.89 0.45 -14.02
C ILE A 87 -3.83 1.94 -13.70
N VAL A 88 -3.04 2.35 -12.69
CA VAL A 88 -2.89 3.77 -12.34
C VAL A 88 -2.30 4.55 -13.51
N ASN A 89 -1.30 4.00 -14.21
CA ASN A 89 -0.72 4.65 -15.36
C ASN A 89 -1.75 4.84 -16.50
N ALA A 90 -2.61 3.83 -16.73
CA ALA A 90 -3.71 3.93 -17.67
C ALA A 90 -4.78 4.94 -17.23
N GLU A 91 -5.14 4.97 -15.95
CA GLU A 91 -6.11 5.91 -15.35
C GLU A 91 -5.65 7.36 -15.52
N VAL A 92 -4.39 7.65 -15.16
CA VAL A 92 -3.82 8.99 -15.31
C VAL A 92 -3.67 9.37 -16.79
N SER A 93 -3.31 8.43 -17.67
CA SER A 93 -3.24 8.69 -19.12
C SER A 93 -4.62 9.00 -19.72
N ALA A 94 -5.66 8.29 -19.30
CA ALA A 94 -7.04 8.56 -19.70
C ALA A 94 -7.48 9.95 -19.19
N LEU A 95 -7.16 10.30 -17.93
CA LEU A 95 -7.46 11.63 -17.40
C LEU A 95 -6.77 12.74 -18.22
N LEU A 96 -5.48 12.56 -18.57
CA LEU A 96 -4.76 13.51 -19.42
C LEU A 96 -5.42 13.64 -20.80
N ALA A 97 -5.83 12.53 -21.41
CA ALA A 97 -6.52 12.55 -22.70
C ALA A 97 -7.82 13.34 -22.62
N ILE A 98 -8.63 13.17 -21.57
CA ILE A 98 -9.84 13.96 -21.37
C ILE A 98 -9.48 15.46 -21.27
N LEU A 99 -8.51 15.80 -20.42
CA LEU A 99 -8.09 17.19 -20.19
C LEU A 99 -7.65 17.92 -21.46
N LEU A 100 -6.88 17.25 -22.32
CA LEU A 100 -6.43 17.83 -23.60
C LEU A 100 -7.59 18.17 -24.55
N HIS A 101 -8.75 17.52 -24.38
CA HIS A 101 -9.94 17.78 -25.18
C HIS A 101 -10.98 18.64 -24.44
N MET A 102 -10.82 18.91 -23.14
CA MET A 102 -11.76 19.71 -22.37
C MET A 102 -11.79 21.18 -22.81
N GLU A 103 -10.63 21.79 -23.09
CA GLU A 103 -10.57 23.22 -23.45
C GLU A 103 -11.36 23.51 -24.73
N ASP A 104 -11.16 22.69 -25.76
CA ASP A 104 -11.90 22.81 -27.02
C ASP A 104 -13.39 22.51 -26.86
N TYR A 105 -13.74 21.52 -26.02
CA TYR A 105 -15.11 21.10 -25.79
C TYR A 105 -15.91 22.16 -25.01
N PHE A 106 -15.35 22.70 -23.93
CA PHE A 106 -15.99 23.69 -23.06
C PHE A 106 -15.72 25.13 -23.49
N ARG A 107 -15.24 25.37 -24.71
CA ARG A 107 -14.89 26.71 -25.23
C ARG A 107 -16.00 27.76 -25.07
N TYR A 108 -17.27 27.33 -25.07
CA TYR A 108 -18.43 28.21 -24.95
C TYR A 108 -18.98 28.33 -23.51
N SER A 109 -18.48 27.52 -22.57
CA SER A 109 -18.89 27.52 -21.16
C SER A 109 -17.66 27.53 -20.26
N PRO A 110 -17.02 28.70 -20.04
CA PRO A 110 -15.81 28.79 -19.23
C PRO A 110 -16.05 28.37 -17.77
N VAL A 111 -17.26 28.58 -17.25
CA VAL A 111 -17.65 28.14 -15.90
C VAL A 111 -17.66 26.61 -15.80
N ALA A 112 -18.18 25.92 -16.83
CA ALA A 112 -18.17 24.46 -16.85
C ALA A 112 -16.75 23.90 -17.04
N LEU A 113 -15.90 24.59 -17.83
CA LEU A 113 -14.48 24.24 -17.95
C LEU A 113 -13.76 24.31 -16.60
N GLU A 114 -13.97 25.39 -15.84
CA GLU A 114 -13.39 25.57 -14.51
C GLU A 114 -13.82 24.44 -13.55
N ALA A 115 -15.12 24.16 -13.48
CA ALA A 115 -15.64 23.07 -12.66
C ALA A 115 -15.11 21.69 -13.07
N ALA A 116 -14.94 21.45 -14.38
CA ALA A 116 -14.37 20.21 -14.90
C ALA A 116 -12.87 20.07 -14.55
N MET A 117 -12.11 21.17 -14.61
CA MET A 117 -10.71 21.22 -14.22
C MET A 117 -10.53 21.02 -12.71
N GLU A 118 -11.41 21.58 -11.88
CA GLU A 118 -11.45 21.33 -10.44
C GLU A 118 -11.77 19.86 -10.12
N ALA A 119 -12.72 19.25 -10.83
CA ALA A 119 -13.04 17.82 -10.69
C ALA A 119 -11.84 16.94 -11.05
N ALA A 120 -11.14 17.24 -12.16
CA ALA A 120 -9.92 16.56 -12.55
C ALA A 120 -8.81 16.72 -11.49
N TRP A 121 -8.64 17.92 -10.92
CA TRP A 121 -7.68 18.16 -9.84
C TRP A 121 -7.99 17.31 -8.61
N ARG A 122 -9.25 17.32 -8.14
CA ARG A 122 -9.73 16.49 -7.01
C ARG A 122 -9.44 15.00 -7.24
N HIS A 123 -9.60 14.52 -8.48
CA HIS A 123 -9.26 13.14 -8.82
C HIS A 123 -7.75 12.87 -8.71
N THR A 124 -6.88 13.78 -9.18
CA THR A 124 -5.42 13.63 -8.99
C THR A 124 -5.01 13.63 -7.52
N ASP A 125 -5.64 14.45 -6.69
CA ASP A 125 -5.41 14.48 -5.24
C ASP A 125 -5.81 13.17 -4.57
N THR A 126 -6.91 12.58 -5.03
CA THR A 126 -7.37 11.27 -4.58
C THR A 126 -6.32 10.20 -4.88
N LEU A 127 -5.80 10.18 -6.11
CA LEU A 127 -4.74 9.26 -6.52
C LEU A 127 -3.41 9.43 -5.76
N ILE A 128 -3.03 10.66 -5.38
CA ILE A 128 -1.75 10.90 -4.69
C ILE A 128 -1.83 10.59 -3.21
N PHE A 129 -2.87 11.09 -2.54
CA PHE A 129 -2.88 11.24 -1.09
C PHE A 129 -3.88 10.35 -0.37
N GLN A 130 -4.89 9.83 -1.06
CA GLN A 130 -5.97 9.14 -0.37
C GLN A 130 -5.74 7.64 -0.28
N SER A 131 -6.17 7.09 0.85
CA SER A 131 -6.29 5.64 0.98
C SER A 131 -7.52 5.13 0.25
N ARG A 132 -7.50 3.87 -0.19
CA ARG A 132 -8.66 3.16 -0.76
C ARG A 132 -9.96 3.41 0.02
N TYR A 133 -9.89 3.31 1.35
CA TYR A 133 -11.07 3.47 2.21
C TYR A 133 -11.65 4.89 2.13
N GLN A 134 -10.79 5.91 2.15
CA GLN A 134 -11.21 7.30 1.99
C GLN A 134 -11.81 7.54 0.61
N GLU A 135 -11.19 6.98 -0.43
CA GLU A 135 -11.71 7.10 -1.79
C GLU A 135 -13.08 6.43 -1.96
N ILE A 136 -13.29 5.24 -1.38
CA ILE A 136 -14.61 4.56 -1.38
C ILE A 136 -15.65 5.40 -0.63
N LEU A 137 -15.26 6.06 0.46
CA LEU A 137 -16.17 6.94 1.16
C LEU A 137 -16.56 8.16 0.33
N LEU A 138 -15.59 8.77 -0.37
CA LEU A 138 -15.84 9.89 -1.27
C LEU A 138 -16.74 9.50 -2.45
N LEU A 139 -16.62 8.28 -2.98
CA LEU A 139 -17.53 7.77 -4.01
C LEU A 139 -19.02 7.86 -3.61
N VAL A 140 -19.33 7.79 -2.31
CA VAL A 140 -20.72 7.85 -1.82
C VAL A 140 -21.19 9.30 -1.64
N GLN A 141 -20.29 10.23 -1.35
CA GLN A 141 -20.63 11.60 -0.96
C GLN A 141 -20.46 12.61 -2.09
N ASP A 142 -19.33 12.56 -2.79
CA ASP A 142 -18.88 13.58 -3.74
C ASP A 142 -17.84 12.96 -4.68
N ASP A 143 -18.31 12.29 -5.75
CA ASP A 143 -17.43 11.65 -6.74
C ASP A 143 -16.98 12.65 -7.82
N PRO A 144 -15.69 13.05 -7.88
CA PRO A 144 -15.21 13.99 -8.90
C PRO A 144 -15.38 13.47 -10.34
N LEU A 145 -15.34 12.16 -10.56
CA LEU A 145 -15.53 11.62 -11.92
C LEU A 145 -17.00 11.64 -12.33
N GLU A 146 -17.92 11.51 -11.38
CA GLU A 146 -19.35 11.67 -11.64
C GLU A 146 -19.68 13.11 -11.96
N ASP A 147 -19.13 14.07 -11.20
CA ASP A 147 -19.28 15.50 -11.48
C ASP A 147 -18.78 15.86 -12.87
N LEU A 148 -17.61 15.35 -13.26
CA LEU A 148 -17.06 15.56 -14.59
C LEU A 148 -17.99 15.02 -15.69
N MET A 149 -18.52 13.82 -15.51
CA MET A 149 -19.48 13.22 -16.45
C MET A 149 -20.77 14.03 -16.54
N ARG A 150 -21.29 14.52 -15.40
CA ARG A 150 -22.49 15.38 -15.36
C ARG A 150 -22.26 16.69 -16.10
N LEU A 151 -21.09 17.32 -15.94
CA LEU A 151 -20.73 18.54 -16.65
C LEU A 151 -20.63 18.33 -18.17
N ILE A 152 -20.03 17.22 -18.62
CA ILE A 152 -19.97 16.87 -20.04
C ILE A 152 -21.38 16.72 -20.63
N ILE A 153 -22.29 16.06 -19.91
CA ILE A 153 -23.69 15.87 -20.35
C ILE A 153 -24.45 17.20 -20.39
N ALA A 154 -24.31 18.02 -19.33
CA ALA A 154 -25.02 19.29 -19.24
C ALA A 154 -24.63 20.26 -20.39
N VAL A 155 -23.35 20.32 -20.74
CA VAL A 155 -22.88 21.17 -21.83
C VAL A 155 -23.31 20.62 -23.20
N ASP A 156 -23.41 19.29 -23.36
CA ASP A 156 -23.97 18.70 -24.58
C ASP A 156 -25.44 19.10 -24.77
N ASP A 157 -26.26 19.02 -23.71
CA ASP A 157 -27.67 19.41 -23.75
C ASP A 157 -27.83 20.90 -24.08
N GLU A 158 -26.99 21.77 -23.53
CA GLU A 158 -26.96 23.21 -23.86
C GLU A 158 -26.59 23.47 -25.33
N VAL A 159 -25.58 22.77 -25.85
CA VAL A 159 -25.14 22.89 -27.26
C VAL A 159 -26.22 22.37 -28.21
N LEU A 160 -26.94 21.30 -27.84
CA LEU A 160 -28.06 20.77 -28.62
C LEU A 160 -29.28 21.68 -28.61
N ALA A 161 -29.58 22.33 -27.47
CA ALA A 161 -30.69 23.28 -27.35
C ALA A 161 -30.43 24.60 -28.10
N SER A 162 -29.16 24.98 -28.25
CA SER A 162 -28.75 26.17 -28.99
C SER A 162 -28.70 25.87 -30.50
N ASP A 163 -29.87 25.83 -31.14
CA ASP A 163 -30.13 25.53 -32.57
C ASP A 163 -29.23 26.26 -33.61
N ALA A 164 -28.43 27.25 -33.19
CA ALA A 164 -27.57 28.09 -34.03
C ALA A 164 -26.27 27.42 -34.53
N HIS A 165 -25.92 26.21 -34.09
CA HIS A 165 -24.63 25.57 -34.42
C HIS A 165 -24.72 24.29 -35.27
N ARG A 166 -25.86 24.08 -35.95
CA ARG A 166 -26.18 22.90 -36.77
C ARG A 166 -25.08 22.44 -37.73
N ASN A 167 -24.28 23.36 -38.30
CA ASN A 167 -23.17 23.04 -39.22
C ASN A 167 -21.84 22.64 -38.56
N LYS A 168 -21.64 22.89 -37.25
CA LYS A 168 -20.46 22.42 -36.50
C LYS A 168 -20.74 21.15 -35.68
N SER A 169 -21.96 20.63 -35.77
CA SER A 169 -22.46 19.52 -34.95
C SER A 169 -21.73 18.19 -35.17
N GLY A 170 -21.17 17.94 -36.36
CA GLY A 170 -20.45 16.69 -36.65
C GLY A 170 -19.18 16.52 -35.81
N VAL A 171 -18.28 17.51 -35.86
CA VAL A 171 -17.00 17.47 -35.11
C VAL A 171 -17.24 17.45 -33.60
N HIS A 172 -18.23 18.21 -33.12
CA HIS A 172 -18.55 18.25 -31.69
C HIS A 172 -19.14 16.93 -31.18
N ARG A 173 -19.95 16.25 -32.00
CA ARG A 173 -20.49 14.90 -31.68
C ARG A 173 -19.41 13.84 -31.62
N ASP A 174 -18.42 13.90 -32.51
CA ASP A 174 -17.28 12.97 -32.48
C ASP A 174 -16.42 13.18 -31.22
N SER A 175 -16.16 14.44 -30.85
CA SER A 175 -15.45 14.78 -29.61
C SER A 175 -16.21 14.35 -28.35
N LEU A 176 -17.54 14.53 -28.32
CA LEU A 176 -18.37 14.04 -27.22
C LEU A 176 -18.32 12.51 -27.10
N GLY A 177 -18.48 11.80 -28.23
CA GLY A 177 -18.41 10.35 -28.26
C GLY A 177 -17.08 9.83 -27.71
N TYR A 178 -15.99 10.50 -28.10
CA TYR A 178 -14.65 10.23 -27.57
C TYR A 178 -14.55 10.53 -26.07
N LEU A 179 -14.93 11.73 -25.61
CA LEU A 179 -14.86 12.13 -24.19
C LEU A 179 -15.68 11.20 -23.29
N ARG A 180 -16.89 10.83 -23.73
CA ARG A 180 -17.75 9.88 -23.02
C ARG A 180 -17.14 8.48 -22.97
N GLY A 181 -16.53 8.04 -24.09
CA GLY A 181 -15.81 6.77 -24.17
C GLY A 181 -14.65 6.72 -23.18
N VAL A 182 -13.75 7.71 -23.24
CA VAL A 182 -12.57 7.79 -22.37
C VAL A 182 -12.96 7.96 -20.90
N SER A 183 -14.01 8.74 -20.59
CA SER A 183 -14.49 8.91 -19.21
C SER A 183 -15.13 7.63 -18.65
N SER A 184 -15.86 6.88 -19.48
CA SER A 184 -16.37 5.55 -19.10
C SER A 184 -15.22 4.58 -18.85
N ASP A 185 -14.18 4.60 -19.68
CA ASP A 185 -12.98 3.79 -19.49
C ASP A 185 -12.19 4.22 -18.24
N LEU A 186 -12.13 5.51 -17.92
CA LEU A 186 -11.55 6.04 -16.69
C LEU A 186 -12.26 5.48 -15.45
N LEU A 187 -13.60 5.46 -15.44
CA LEU A 187 -14.39 4.84 -14.37
C LEU A 187 -14.12 3.33 -14.24
N LYS A 188 -13.99 2.61 -15.37
CA LYS A 188 -13.62 1.18 -15.36
C LYS A 188 -12.21 0.97 -14.81
N LEU A 189 -11.26 1.81 -15.18
CA LEU A 189 -9.88 1.75 -14.68
C LEU A 189 -9.84 1.98 -13.17
N ARG A 190 -10.52 3.02 -12.68
CA ARG A 190 -10.63 3.32 -11.25
C ARG A 190 -11.26 2.17 -10.47
N THR A 191 -12.38 1.64 -10.92
CA THR A 191 -13.04 0.49 -10.25
C THR A 191 -12.14 -0.75 -10.25
N THR A 192 -11.43 -1.00 -11.35
CA THR A 192 -10.45 -2.09 -11.45
C THR A 192 -9.26 -1.88 -10.51
N ARG A 193 -8.78 -0.64 -10.36
CA ARG A 193 -7.75 -0.26 -9.39
C ARG A 193 -8.24 -0.52 -7.97
N LEU A 194 -9.37 0.05 -7.57
CA LEU A 194 -9.94 -0.09 -6.23
C LEU A 194 -10.23 -1.56 -5.86
N SER A 195 -10.63 -2.37 -6.85
CA SER A 195 -10.78 -3.82 -6.69
C SER A 195 -9.44 -4.52 -6.49
N SER A 196 -8.42 -4.18 -7.27
CA SER A 196 -7.07 -4.74 -7.17
C SER A 196 -6.37 -4.33 -5.86
N GLU A 197 -6.59 -3.10 -5.41
CA GLU A 197 -6.17 -2.62 -4.09
C GLU A 197 -6.86 -3.40 -2.97
N GLY A 198 -8.11 -3.84 -3.16
CA GLY A 198 -8.84 -4.61 -2.16
C GLY A 198 -8.39 -6.05 -1.97
N ARG A 199 -7.63 -6.61 -2.92
CA ARG A 199 -7.07 -7.98 -2.84
C ARG A 199 -5.81 -8.03 -1.99
N VAL A 200 -5.90 -7.56 -0.76
CA VAL A 200 -4.84 -7.70 0.24
C VAL A 200 -4.82 -9.13 0.78
N LEU A 201 -3.64 -9.67 1.05
CA LEU A 201 -3.50 -10.95 1.73
C LEU A 201 -4.17 -10.90 3.11
N PRO A 202 -4.89 -11.96 3.52
CA PRO A 202 -5.51 -11.99 4.83
C PRO A 202 -4.44 -11.95 5.93
N PRO A 203 -4.69 -11.26 7.07
CA PRO A 203 -3.73 -11.19 8.18
C PRO A 203 -3.28 -12.56 8.70
N VAL A 204 -4.15 -13.57 8.58
CA VAL A 204 -3.87 -14.97 8.94
C VAL A 204 -2.65 -15.52 8.19
N HIS A 205 -2.47 -15.13 6.92
CA HIS A 205 -1.35 -15.57 6.10
C HIS A 205 0.00 -15.12 6.68
N PHE A 206 0.10 -13.86 7.12
CA PHE A 206 1.29 -13.36 7.80
C PHE A 206 1.49 -14.02 9.17
N GLY A 207 0.41 -14.35 9.88
CA GLY A 207 0.47 -15.14 11.11
C GLY A 207 1.12 -16.50 10.90
N ILE A 208 0.74 -17.21 9.83
CA ILE A 208 1.35 -18.51 9.46
C ILE A 208 2.86 -18.35 9.20
N LEU A 209 3.28 -17.32 8.46
CA LEU A 209 4.70 -17.05 8.20
C LEU A 209 5.49 -16.79 9.49
N VAL A 210 4.93 -16.02 10.42
CA VAL A 210 5.55 -15.75 11.73
C VAL A 210 5.65 -17.02 12.58
N ILE A 211 4.61 -17.86 12.58
CA ILE A 211 4.63 -19.14 13.28
C ILE A 211 5.70 -20.06 12.70
N LEU A 212 5.78 -20.19 11.38
CA LEU A 212 6.81 -21.00 10.70
C LEU A 212 8.23 -20.49 10.99
N ALA A 213 8.46 -19.19 10.92
CA ALA A 213 9.73 -18.58 11.29
C ALA A 213 10.10 -18.84 12.77
N SER A 214 9.11 -18.75 13.67
CA SER A 214 9.29 -19.04 15.09
C SER A 214 9.61 -20.52 15.33
N MET A 215 8.96 -21.43 14.60
CA MET A 215 9.28 -22.87 14.64
C MET A 215 10.71 -23.16 14.18
N LEU A 216 11.20 -22.46 13.15
CA LEU A 216 12.58 -22.59 12.69
C LEU A 216 13.58 -22.07 13.73
N LEU A 217 13.33 -20.91 14.32
CA LEU A 217 14.16 -20.37 15.41
C LEU A 217 14.17 -21.28 16.64
N PHE A 218 13.01 -21.79 17.01
CA PHE A 218 12.87 -22.72 18.13
C PHE A 218 13.60 -24.04 17.85
N GLY A 219 13.38 -24.65 16.68
CA GLY A 219 14.07 -25.88 16.30
C GLY A 219 15.58 -25.70 16.19
N PHE A 220 16.07 -24.54 15.72
CA PHE A 220 17.50 -24.21 15.73
C PHE A 220 18.04 -24.11 17.16
N THR A 221 17.28 -23.52 18.08
CA THR A 221 17.65 -23.40 19.50
C THR A 221 17.72 -24.76 20.16
N LEU A 222 16.74 -25.64 19.92
CA LEU A 222 16.74 -27.03 20.37
C LEU A 222 17.94 -27.81 19.82
N ALA A 223 18.24 -27.66 18.52
CA ALA A 223 19.37 -28.34 17.88
C ALA A 223 20.73 -27.86 18.39
N SER A 224 20.80 -26.62 18.87
CA SER A 224 22.03 -26.01 19.42
C SER A 224 22.22 -26.27 20.91
N ALA A 225 21.21 -26.82 21.60
CA ALA A 225 21.29 -27.09 23.02
C ALA A 225 22.29 -28.23 23.31
N GLN A 226 23.18 -27.98 24.26
CA GLN A 226 24.19 -28.96 24.72
C GLN A 226 23.82 -29.47 26.11
N PRO A 227 24.18 -30.73 26.44
CA PRO A 227 23.94 -31.27 27.76
C PRO A 227 24.70 -30.45 28.81
N PRO A 228 24.13 -30.24 30.01
CA PRO A 228 24.84 -29.56 31.09
C PRO A 228 26.10 -30.36 31.47
N THR A 229 27.26 -29.69 31.51
CA THR A 229 28.51 -30.30 31.97
C THR A 229 28.63 -30.20 33.50
N VAL A 230 29.51 -31.01 34.08
CA VAL A 230 29.75 -31.08 35.54
C VAL A 230 30.17 -29.73 36.13
N ASP A 231 30.69 -28.82 35.31
CA ASP A 231 31.23 -27.50 35.71
C ASP A 231 30.25 -26.32 35.53
N GLY A 232 29.00 -26.56 35.11
CA GLY A 232 27.96 -25.53 34.99
C GLY A 232 27.23 -25.49 33.64
N PRO A 233 26.32 -24.52 33.42
CA PRO A 233 25.62 -24.39 32.15
C PRO A 233 26.60 -24.08 31.03
N VAL A 234 26.60 -24.91 29.99
CA VAL A 234 27.48 -24.72 28.83
C VAL A 234 26.98 -23.49 28.07
N ALA A 235 27.77 -22.42 28.12
CA ALA A 235 27.49 -21.22 27.36
C ALA A 235 27.37 -21.60 25.87
N ALA A 236 26.26 -21.21 25.23
CA ALA A 236 26.05 -21.50 23.81
C ALA A 236 27.25 -21.04 22.97
N ALA A 237 27.68 -21.89 22.04
CA ALA A 237 28.81 -21.62 21.14
C ALA A 237 28.64 -20.27 20.42
N PHE A 238 29.76 -19.57 20.20
CA PHE A 238 29.74 -18.25 19.57
C PHE A 238 29.11 -18.32 18.17
N GLU A 239 29.46 -19.36 17.41
CA GLU A 239 28.94 -19.63 16.07
C GLU A 239 27.42 -19.73 16.06
N SER A 240 26.83 -20.46 17.02
CA SER A 240 25.38 -20.62 17.14
C SER A 240 24.68 -19.30 17.47
N ARG A 241 25.29 -18.44 18.30
CA ARG A 241 24.75 -17.08 18.59
C ARG A 241 24.70 -16.23 17.33
N VAL A 242 25.78 -16.23 16.54
CA VAL A 242 25.86 -15.48 15.29
C VAL A 242 24.81 -15.99 14.28
N LEU A 243 24.72 -17.30 14.09
CA LEU A 243 23.76 -17.91 13.17
C LEU A 243 22.31 -17.63 13.58
N PHE A 244 21.96 -17.79 14.86
CA PHE A 244 20.63 -17.47 15.37
C PHE A 244 20.25 -16.01 15.09
N THR A 245 21.19 -15.10 15.39
CA THR A 245 21.00 -13.66 15.18
C THR A 245 20.78 -13.34 13.70
N LEU A 246 21.57 -13.94 12.81
CA LEU A 246 21.43 -13.76 11.37
C LEU A 246 20.10 -14.30 10.85
N LEU A 247 19.63 -15.44 11.38
CA LEU A 247 18.36 -16.05 11.02
C LEU A 247 17.18 -15.15 11.42
N LEU A 248 17.15 -14.71 12.69
CA LEU A 248 16.12 -13.81 13.20
C LEU A 248 16.10 -12.49 12.44
N PHE A 249 17.29 -11.91 12.20
CA PHE A 249 17.41 -10.69 11.42
C PHE A 249 16.86 -10.86 10.01
N SER A 250 17.22 -11.97 9.34
CA SER A 250 16.70 -12.29 8.00
C SER A 250 15.18 -12.41 8.00
N PHE A 251 14.59 -13.17 8.93
CA PHE A 251 13.14 -13.30 9.03
C PHE A 251 12.43 -11.97 9.30
N SER A 252 13.03 -11.10 10.13
CA SER A 252 12.50 -9.76 10.38
C SER A 252 12.50 -8.88 9.13
N LEU A 253 13.58 -8.91 8.34
CA LEU A 253 13.67 -8.18 7.07
C LEU A 253 12.69 -8.70 6.03
N LEU A 254 12.57 -10.03 5.92
CA LEU A 254 11.63 -10.68 5.02
C LEU A 254 10.18 -10.31 5.37
N LEU A 255 9.82 -10.37 6.64
CA LEU A 255 8.49 -9.97 7.10
C LEU A 255 8.22 -8.48 6.85
N GLU A 256 9.19 -7.61 7.13
CA GLU A 256 9.08 -6.18 6.84
C GLU A 256 8.86 -5.95 5.35
N PHE A 257 9.67 -6.59 4.49
CA PHE A 257 9.55 -6.47 3.05
C PHE A 257 8.16 -6.91 2.57
N ALA A 258 7.64 -8.03 3.06
CA ALA A 258 6.29 -8.49 2.71
C ALA A 258 5.18 -7.53 3.20
N LEU A 259 5.32 -6.98 4.42
CA LEU A 259 4.38 -5.99 4.96
C LEU A 259 4.43 -4.68 4.19
N ASP A 260 5.60 -4.28 3.71
CA ASP A 260 5.78 -3.08 2.92
C ASP A 260 5.13 -3.20 1.53
N LEU A 261 5.38 -4.30 0.82
CA LEU A 261 4.73 -4.62 -0.46
C LEU A 261 3.20 -4.74 -0.37
N THR A 262 2.66 -4.97 0.83
CA THR A 262 1.22 -5.00 1.05
C THR A 262 0.57 -3.63 0.79
N ASN A 263 1.32 -2.54 0.97
CA ASN A 263 0.85 -1.15 0.89
C ASN A 263 1.48 -0.40 -0.29
N PRO A 264 0.91 -0.50 -1.51
CA PRO A 264 1.55 -0.01 -2.74
C PRO A 264 1.84 1.50 -2.78
N PHE A 265 1.10 2.31 -2.01
CA PHE A 265 1.20 3.77 -2.04
C PHE A 265 1.95 4.39 -0.85
N VAL A 266 2.02 3.69 0.29
CA VAL A 266 2.57 4.23 1.56
C VAL A 266 3.92 3.59 1.92
N GLY A 267 4.22 2.39 1.40
CA GLY A 267 5.46 1.66 1.69
C GLY A 267 6.74 2.35 1.25
N ARG A 268 7.89 1.78 1.59
CA ARG A 268 9.24 2.20 1.14
C ARG A 268 9.51 1.74 -0.29
N TYR A 269 9.08 0.53 -0.62
CA TYR A 269 9.08 -0.05 -1.97
C TYR A 269 7.82 0.38 -2.72
N LYS A 270 7.69 1.70 -2.95
CA LYS A 270 6.55 2.28 -3.69
C LYS A 270 6.56 1.79 -5.12
N VAL A 271 5.37 1.67 -5.70
CA VAL A 271 5.16 1.66 -7.17
C VAL A 271 6.10 2.69 -7.79
N ARG A 272 6.90 2.33 -8.80
CA ARG A 272 7.91 3.22 -9.37
C ARG A 272 7.20 4.33 -10.15
N ARG A 273 6.78 5.37 -9.44
CA ARG A 273 5.91 6.43 -9.97
C ARG A 273 6.60 7.35 -10.99
N THR A 274 7.71 7.02 -11.62
CA THR A 274 8.43 7.99 -12.47
C THR A 274 7.56 8.45 -13.63
N THR A 275 6.91 7.53 -14.35
CA THR A 275 5.95 7.84 -15.42
C THR A 275 4.65 8.43 -14.89
N THR A 276 4.01 7.77 -13.91
CA THR A 276 2.76 8.27 -13.33
C THR A 276 2.91 9.68 -12.77
N THR A 277 3.95 9.96 -12.00
CA THR A 277 4.22 11.29 -11.44
C THR A 277 4.45 12.31 -12.54
N ALA A 278 5.20 11.97 -13.58
CA ALA A 278 5.42 12.88 -14.70
C ALA A 278 4.09 13.25 -15.40
N ILE A 279 3.20 12.26 -15.64
CA ILE A 279 1.89 12.53 -16.25
C ILE A 279 1.01 13.34 -15.29
N MET A 280 1.03 13.05 -13.99
CA MET A 280 0.27 13.83 -13.00
C MET A 280 0.77 15.27 -12.88
N VAL A 281 2.08 15.50 -12.90
CA VAL A 281 2.67 16.84 -12.92
C VAL A 281 2.24 17.57 -14.19
N LYS A 282 2.26 16.89 -15.35
CA LYS A 282 1.75 17.44 -16.60
C LYS A 282 0.28 17.84 -16.46
N ILE A 283 -0.59 16.94 -16.02
CA ILE A 283 -2.01 17.22 -15.76
C ILE A 283 -2.19 18.46 -14.88
N ARG A 284 -1.48 18.53 -13.75
CA ARG A 284 -1.55 19.68 -12.84
C ARG A 284 -1.06 20.96 -13.50
N SER A 285 -0.02 20.89 -14.32
CA SER A 285 0.48 22.06 -15.04
C SER A 285 -0.53 22.57 -16.09
N GLU A 286 -1.24 21.68 -16.79
CA GLU A 286 -2.30 22.06 -17.73
C GLU A 286 -3.49 22.70 -16.99
N ILE A 287 -3.93 22.09 -15.87
CA ILE A 287 -5.01 22.65 -15.04
C ILE A 287 -4.64 24.05 -14.52
N VAL A 288 -3.41 24.23 -14.02
CA VAL A 288 -2.92 25.53 -13.55
C VAL A 288 -2.79 26.54 -14.68
N ALA A 289 -2.46 26.10 -15.90
CA ALA A 289 -2.38 26.97 -17.07
C ALA A 289 -3.77 27.52 -17.46
N VAL A 290 -4.81 26.68 -17.38
CA VAL A 290 -6.19 27.05 -17.69
C VAL A 290 -6.83 27.90 -16.59
N MET A 291 -6.73 27.48 -15.32
CA MET A 291 -7.43 28.15 -14.21
C MET A 291 -6.64 29.33 -13.61
N GLY A 292 -5.34 29.39 -13.88
CA GLY A 292 -4.45 30.40 -13.29
C GLY A 292 -3.95 30.02 -11.89
N ARG A 293 -2.72 30.45 -11.57
CA ARG A 293 -2.04 30.09 -10.32
C ARG A 293 -2.72 30.61 -9.06
N GLN A 294 -3.36 31.76 -9.12
CA GLN A 294 -3.99 32.36 -7.94
C GLN A 294 -5.26 31.61 -7.57
N HIS A 295 -6.11 31.33 -8.56
CA HIS A 295 -7.32 30.53 -8.38
C HIS A 295 -7.01 29.17 -7.77
N MET A 296 -5.98 28.49 -8.29
CA MET A 296 -5.57 27.19 -7.75
C MET A 296 -5.14 27.23 -6.29
N LYS A 297 -4.46 28.30 -5.85
CA LYS A 297 -4.08 28.45 -4.44
C LYS A 297 -5.31 28.61 -3.55
N ASP A 298 -6.26 29.41 -3.99
CA ASP A 298 -7.49 29.68 -3.25
C ASP A 298 -8.36 28.42 -3.19
N PHE A 299 -8.47 27.70 -4.32
CA PHE A 299 -9.11 26.39 -4.41
C PHE A 299 -8.45 25.35 -3.49
N ASP A 300 -7.12 25.20 -3.50
CA ASP A 300 -6.42 24.24 -2.66
C ASP A 300 -6.68 24.51 -1.16
N VAL A 301 -6.71 25.78 -0.74
CA VAL A 301 -7.04 26.15 0.64
C VAL A 301 -8.49 25.76 0.98
N MET A 302 -9.44 26.11 0.12
CA MET A 302 -10.86 25.82 0.31
C MET A 302 -11.15 24.32 0.32
N PHE A 303 -10.60 23.58 -0.63
CA PHE A 303 -10.71 22.14 -0.74
C PHE A 303 -10.16 21.44 0.52
N ASN A 304 -8.99 21.85 1.00
CA ASN A 304 -8.42 21.30 2.23
C ASN A 304 -9.29 21.58 3.47
N ILE A 305 -9.92 22.76 3.54
CA ILE A 305 -10.86 23.09 4.62
C ILE A 305 -12.11 22.20 4.54
N GLN A 306 -12.70 22.07 3.35
CA GLN A 306 -13.90 21.27 3.12
C GLN A 306 -13.65 19.80 3.43
N LYS A 307 -12.56 19.22 2.91
CA LYS A 307 -12.14 17.85 3.20
C LYS A 307 -12.02 17.59 4.71
N ARG A 308 -11.43 18.52 5.46
CA ARG A 308 -11.32 18.42 6.94
C ARG A 308 -12.65 18.55 7.66
N ARG A 309 -13.65 19.24 7.08
CA ARG A 309 -15.00 19.32 7.65
C ARG A 309 -15.74 18.01 7.40
N THR A 310 -15.78 17.54 6.16
CA THR A 310 -16.44 16.29 5.77
C THR A 310 -15.92 15.09 6.58
N LEU A 311 -14.60 14.97 6.76
CA LEU A 311 -14.02 13.91 7.59
C LEU A 311 -14.40 14.02 9.07
N ARG A 312 -14.56 15.25 9.60
CA ARG A 312 -15.00 15.47 10.98
C ARG A 312 -16.47 15.14 11.17
N ASP A 313 -17.31 15.51 10.22
CA ASP A 313 -18.74 15.25 10.27
C ASP A 313 -19.03 13.76 10.11
N PHE A 314 -18.36 13.08 9.17
CA PHE A 314 -18.43 11.63 9.05
C PHE A 314 -17.99 10.90 10.33
N LYS A 315 -16.91 11.37 10.98
CA LYS A 315 -16.46 10.82 12.26
C LYS A 315 -17.51 11.00 13.37
N ARG A 316 -18.23 12.13 13.37
CA ARG A 316 -19.32 12.38 14.32
C ARG A 316 -20.52 11.48 14.07
N GLU A 317 -20.91 11.30 12.81
CA GLU A 317 -22.09 10.52 12.44
C GLU A 317 -21.89 9.01 12.63
N THR A 318 -20.71 8.50 12.30
CA THR A 318 -20.45 7.04 12.32
C THR A 318 -19.85 6.54 13.63
N GLY A 319 -19.35 7.43 14.49
CA GLY A 319 -18.59 7.07 15.68
C GLY A 319 -17.28 6.33 15.41
N MET A 320 -16.86 6.20 14.13
CA MET A 320 -15.65 5.48 13.76
C MET A 320 -14.42 6.33 14.03
N THR A 321 -13.46 5.77 14.77
CA THR A 321 -12.13 6.36 14.91
C THR A 321 -11.37 6.22 13.59
N LEU A 322 -11.34 7.28 12.78
CA LEU A 322 -10.49 7.36 11.59
C LEU A 322 -9.00 7.21 11.99
N PRO A 323 -8.16 6.59 11.14
CA PRO A 323 -6.71 6.59 11.33
C PRO A 323 -6.20 8.03 11.43
N SER A 324 -5.37 8.33 12.44
CA SER A 324 -4.93 9.69 12.78
C SER A 324 -4.30 10.46 11.59
N ASP A 325 -4.62 11.75 11.45
CA ASP A 325 -4.17 12.69 10.41
C ASP A 325 -2.65 12.83 10.23
N ASN A 326 -1.82 12.31 11.15
CA ASN A 326 -0.35 12.23 11.00
C ASN A 326 0.14 11.34 9.83
N GLN A 327 -0.76 10.87 8.97
CA GLN A 327 -0.47 10.00 7.82
C GLN A 327 -0.38 10.75 6.49
N ILE A 328 -0.75 12.03 6.45
CA ILE A 328 -0.62 12.88 5.27
C ILE A 328 0.69 13.66 5.42
N GLN A 329 1.83 13.04 5.08
CA GLN A 329 3.04 13.81 4.86
C GLN A 329 2.88 14.56 3.53
N PRO A 330 3.02 15.90 3.50
CA PRO A 330 3.18 16.59 2.23
C PRO A 330 4.46 16.05 1.56
N LEU A 331 4.36 15.69 0.28
CA LEU A 331 5.56 15.50 -0.54
C LEU A 331 6.31 16.84 -0.61
N PRO A 332 7.65 16.82 -0.66
CA PRO A 332 8.46 18.02 -0.78
C PRO A 332 8.14 18.83 -2.03
#